data_AF-A0A3B5BI94-F1
#
_entry.id   AF-A0A3B5BI94-F1
#
_cell.length_a   1.000
_cell.length_b   1.000
_cell.length_c   1.000
_cell.angle_alpha   90.00
_cell.angle_beta   90.00
_cell.angle_gamma   90.00
#
_symmetry.space_group_name_H-M   'P 1'
#
loop_
_entity.id
_entity.type
_entity.pdbx_description
1 polymer ?
#
loop_
_entity_poly.entity_id
_entity_poly.type
_entity_poly.pdbx_seq_one_letter_code
_entity_poly.pdbx_strand_id
1 'polypeptide(L)'
;MANERLRVLEDVEKEIASVLQCAGNIVLELSKDKTNASFLDRQLIQFQTSVNRVESELTSQIRYLTQVATGQPHEGSTYSARKDCQMALNRAEYAKVKLGELGRTCEVMLEQQQQQQQQQQQQQQQQQQQQQQQT
;
A
#
# COMPACT_ATOMS: atom_id res chain seq x y z
N MET A 1 6.87 5.49 13.62
CA MET A 1 6.52 4.09 13.98
C MET A 1 7.62 3.09 13.65
N ALA A 2 8.17 3.04 12.43
CA ALA A 2 9.27 2.11 12.12
C ALA A 2 10.51 2.31 13.02
N ASN A 3 10.95 3.56 13.22
CA ASN A 3 12.06 3.86 14.14
C ASN A 3 11.77 3.49 15.60
N GLU A 4 10.53 3.62 16.05
CA GLU A 4 10.15 3.22 17.42
C GLU A 4 10.19 1.70 17.57
N ARG A 5 9.72 0.97 16.56
CA ARG A 5 9.77 -0.50 16.52
C ARG A 5 11.21 -1.01 16.49
N LEU A 6 12.09 -0.36 15.71
CA LEU A 6 13.52 -0.66 15.71
C LEU A 6 14.14 -0.41 17.09
N ARG A 7 13.79 0.70 17.75
CA ARG A 7 14.25 1.00 19.11
C ARG A 7 13.82 -0.07 20.12
N VAL A 8 12.58 -0.55 20.04
CA VAL A 8 12.11 -1.65 20.89
C VAL A 8 12.93 -2.92 20.65
N LEU A 9 13.29 -3.23 19.41
CA LEU A 9 14.15 -4.37 19.10
C LEU A 9 15.58 -4.21 19.65
N GLU A 10 16.15 -3.00 19.61
CA GLU A 10 17.43 -2.70 20.26
C GLU A 10 17.36 -2.92 21.79
N ASP A 11 16.24 -2.57 22.43
CA ASP A 11 16.06 -2.81 23.86
C ASP A 11 15.85 -4.30 24.17
N VAL A 12 15.18 -5.06 23.30
CA VAL A 12 15.11 -6.52 23.40
C VAL A 12 16.50 -7.14 23.29
N GLU A 13 17.37 -6.64 22.41
CA GLU A 13 18.74 -7.13 22.28
C GLU A 13 19.56 -6.93 23.57
N LYS A 14 19.39 -5.78 24.23
CA LYS A 14 20.01 -5.53 25.55
C LYS A 14 19.48 -6.47 26.64
N GLU A 15 18.18 -6.77 26.62
CA GLU A 15 17.59 -7.75 27.54
C GLU A 15 18.12 -9.17 27.28
N ILE A 16 18.32 -9.57 26.02
CA ILE A 16 18.96 -10.85 25.68
C ILE A 16 20.39 -10.92 26.25
N ALA A 17 21.17 -9.85 26.13
CA ALA A 17 22.49 -9.78 26.75
C ALA A 17 22.41 -9.96 28.28
N SER A 18 21.39 -9.38 28.92
CA SER A 18 21.14 -9.52 30.35
C SER A 18 20.74 -10.96 30.75
N VAL A 19 19.94 -11.64 29.93
CA VAL A 19 19.60 -13.07 30.09
C VAL A 19 20.88 -13.92 30.08
N LEU A 20 21.74 -13.72 29.08
CA LEU A 20 23.01 -14.45 28.96
C LEU A 20 23.93 -14.19 30.16
N GLN A 21 24.02 -12.94 30.62
CA GLN A 21 24.82 -12.59 31.80
C GLN A 21 24.27 -13.26 33.07
N CYS A 22 22.95 -13.26 33.27
CA CYS A 22 22.35 -13.92 34.43
C CYS A 22 22.60 -15.43 34.40
N ALA A 23 22.44 -16.07 33.24
CA ALA A 23 22.73 -17.49 33.06
C ALA A 23 24.21 -17.81 33.35
N GLY A 24 25.13 -17.00 32.83
CA GLY A 24 26.56 -17.16 33.09
C GLY A 24 26.90 -17.06 34.58
N ASN A 25 26.32 -16.08 35.29
CA ASN A 25 26.50 -15.92 36.73
C ASN A 25 25.93 -17.11 37.53
N ILE A 26 24.77 -17.65 37.12
CA ILE A 26 24.16 -18.82 37.76
C ILE A 26 25.06 -20.04 37.60
N VAL A 27 25.52 -20.33 36.38
CA VAL A 27 26.41 -21.46 36.11
C VAL A 27 27.74 -21.32 36.88
N LEU A 28 28.31 -20.12 36.90
CA LEU A 28 29.54 -19.85 37.64
C LEU A 28 29.35 -20.05 39.16
N GLU A 29 28.24 -19.58 39.72
CA GLU A 29 27.95 -19.77 41.14
C GLU A 29 27.76 -21.25 41.49
N LEU A 30 27.06 -22.01 40.64
CA LEU A 30 26.86 -23.45 40.81
C LEU A 30 28.16 -24.26 40.68
N SER A 31 29.18 -23.71 40.04
CA SER A 31 30.50 -24.37 39.91
C SER A 31 31.37 -24.29 41.18
N LYS A 32 30.97 -23.49 42.17
CA LYS A 32 31.72 -23.32 43.42
C LYS A 32 31.45 -24.47 44.40
N ASP A 33 32.45 -24.80 45.21
CA ASP A 33 32.32 -25.81 46.28
C ASP A 33 31.23 -25.46 47.31
N LYS A 34 30.99 -24.15 47.54
CA LYS A 34 29.93 -23.64 48.39
C LYS A 34 29.15 -22.55 47.67
N THR A 35 27.89 -22.84 47.37
CA THR A 35 26.99 -21.95 46.64
C THR A 35 26.36 -20.89 47.55
N ASN A 36 26.17 -19.68 47.03
CA ASN A 36 25.39 -18.62 47.65
C ASN A 36 23.93 -18.67 47.16
N ALA A 37 23.06 -19.29 47.96
CA ALA A 37 21.64 -19.46 47.63
C ALA A 37 20.91 -18.13 47.40
N SER A 38 21.21 -17.07 48.18
CA SER A 38 20.55 -15.77 48.03
C SER A 38 20.95 -15.07 46.73
N PHE A 39 22.23 -15.18 46.35
CA PHE A 39 22.69 -14.66 45.06
C PHE A 39 22.06 -15.43 43.90
N LEU A 40 22.03 -16.77 43.96
CA LEU A 40 21.38 -17.61 42.96
C LEU A 40 19.92 -17.23 42.76
N ASP A 41 19.15 -17.12 43.84
CA ASP A 41 17.73 -16.78 43.77
C ASP A 41 17.50 -15.43 43.09
N ARG A 42 18.29 -14.41 43.44
CA ARG A 42 18.24 -13.09 42.78
C ARG A 42 18.56 -13.19 41.28
N GLN A 43 19.62 -13.90 40.91
CA GLN A 43 19.99 -14.07 39.49
C GLN A 43 18.91 -14.84 38.72
N LEU A 44 18.25 -15.80 39.37
CA LEU A 44 17.20 -16.63 38.77
C LEU A 44 15.91 -15.84 38.55
N ILE A 45 15.52 -14.99 39.50
CA ILE A 45 14.41 -14.04 39.35
C ILE A 45 14.68 -13.06 38.21
N GLN A 46 15.90 -12.51 38.13
CA GLN A 46 16.27 -11.58 37.05
C GLN A 46 16.27 -12.29 35.69
N PHE A 47 16.84 -13.49 35.61
CA PHE A 47 16.81 -14.32 34.41
C PHE A 47 15.38 -14.57 33.93
N GLN A 48 14.50 -15.05 34.81
CA GLN A 48 13.11 -15.33 34.46
C GLN A 48 12.38 -14.07 33.99
N THR A 49 12.61 -12.95 34.66
CA THR A 49 11.99 -11.66 34.32
C THR A 49 12.41 -11.20 32.93
N SER A 50 13.72 -11.19 32.64
CA SER A 50 14.23 -10.77 31.34
C SER A 50 13.80 -11.73 30.21
N VAL A 51 13.78 -13.05 30.44
CA VAL A 51 13.28 -14.03 29.46
C VAL A 51 11.81 -13.77 29.12
N ASN A 52 10.95 -13.60 30.13
CA ASN A 52 9.54 -13.31 29.92
C ASN A 52 9.33 -12.01 29.12
N ARG A 53 10.16 -10.98 29.39
CA ARG A 53 10.11 -9.71 28.67
C ARG A 53 10.51 -9.88 27.20
N VAL A 54 11.61 -10.58 26.94
CA VAL A 54 12.07 -10.89 25.57
C VAL A 54 10.99 -11.65 24.80
N GLU A 55 10.39 -12.68 25.40
CA GLU A 55 9.32 -13.47 24.77
C GLU A 55 8.08 -12.61 24.45
N SER A 56 7.62 -11.83 25.41
CA SER A 56 6.44 -10.95 25.25
C SER A 56 6.64 -9.92 24.14
N GLU A 57 7.78 -9.23 24.15
CA GLU A 57 8.07 -8.19 23.15
C GLU A 57 8.27 -8.77 21.76
N LEU A 58 9.05 -9.85 21.61
CA LEU A 58 9.22 -10.51 20.31
C LEU A 58 7.88 -11.03 19.77
N THR A 59 7.03 -11.59 20.62
CA THR A 59 5.67 -12.01 20.23
C THR A 59 4.84 -10.84 19.73
N SER A 60 4.90 -9.69 20.41
CA SER A 60 4.23 -8.46 19.98
C SER A 60 4.72 -7.98 18.60
N GLN A 61 6.03 -8.00 18.36
CA GLN A 61 6.61 -7.63 17.07
C GLN A 61 6.22 -8.60 15.95
N ILE A 62 6.21 -9.92 16.22
CA ILE A 62 5.76 -10.94 15.26
C ILE A 62 4.28 -10.76 14.92
N ARG A 63 3.42 -10.53 15.92
CA ARG A 63 1.99 -10.25 15.69
C ARG A 63 1.81 -9.01 14.84
N TYR A 64 2.55 -7.94 15.12
CA TYR A 64 2.52 -6.73 14.32
C TYR A 64 2.94 -6.99 12.88
N LEU A 65 4.09 -7.65 12.66
CA LEU A 65 4.57 -8.03 11.32
C LEU A 65 3.53 -8.87 10.57
N THR A 66 2.91 -9.83 11.24
CA THR A 66 1.84 -10.66 10.67
C THR A 66 0.63 -9.80 10.27
N GLN A 67 0.22 -8.85 11.11
CA GLN A 67 -0.89 -7.95 10.83
C GLN A 67 -0.61 -7.05 9.62
N VAL A 68 0.58 -6.47 9.54
CA VAL A 68 0.93 -5.58 8.41
C VAL A 68 1.22 -6.35 7.12
N ALA A 69 1.78 -7.56 7.21
CA ALA A 69 2.06 -8.42 6.05
C ALA A 69 0.79 -9.01 5.43
N THR A 70 -0.29 -9.18 6.22
CA THR A 70 -1.59 -9.70 5.74
C THR A 70 -2.53 -8.61 5.20
N GLY A 71 -2.04 -7.37 5.04
CA GLY A 71 -2.78 -6.32 4.35
C GLY A 71 -3.90 -5.67 5.18
N GLN A 72 -3.88 -5.80 6.51
CA GLN A 72 -4.75 -5.01 7.37
C GLN A 72 -4.43 -3.50 7.19
N PRO A 73 -5.43 -2.62 7.11
CA PRO A 73 -5.26 -1.22 6.77
C PRO A 73 -4.62 -0.45 7.93
N HIS A 74 -3.31 -0.59 8.08
CA HIS A 74 -2.47 0.39 8.75
C HIS A 74 -2.52 1.73 8.00
N GLU A 75 -2.72 2.80 8.78
CA GLU A 75 -2.66 4.19 8.36
C GLU A 75 -1.37 4.43 7.55
N GLY A 76 -1.52 4.62 6.23
CA GLY A 76 -0.41 5.02 5.36
C GLY A 76 0.35 3.90 4.64
N SER A 77 -0.26 2.75 4.33
CA SER A 77 0.41 1.80 3.44
C SER A 77 0.64 2.43 2.04
N THR A 78 1.91 2.56 1.65
CA THR A 78 2.32 2.95 0.28
C THR A 78 1.64 2.07 -0.78
N TYR A 79 1.25 0.85 -0.42
CA TYR A 79 0.48 -0.04 -1.28
C TYR A 79 -0.94 0.47 -1.55
N SER A 80 -1.71 0.88 -0.53
CA SER A 80 -3.06 1.44 -0.75
C SER A 80 -3.00 2.69 -1.62
N ALA A 81 -2.11 3.63 -1.29
CA ALA A 81 -1.92 4.84 -2.08
C ALA A 81 -1.49 4.53 -3.53
N ARG A 82 -0.60 3.54 -3.75
CA ARG A 82 -0.25 3.09 -5.11
C ARG A 82 -1.41 2.44 -5.83
N LYS A 83 -2.21 1.61 -5.15
CA LYS A 83 -3.37 0.94 -5.74
C LYS A 83 -4.46 1.96 -6.10
N ASP A 84 -4.70 2.93 -5.24
CA ASP A 84 -5.66 4.02 -5.48
C ASP A 84 -5.20 4.88 -6.66
N CYS A 85 -3.91 5.21 -6.72
CA CYS A 85 -3.31 5.88 -7.87
C CYS A 85 -3.44 5.05 -9.16
N GLN A 86 -3.16 3.74 -9.11
CA GLN A 86 -3.30 2.84 -10.26
C GLN A 86 -4.76 2.77 -10.74
N MET A 87 -5.72 2.69 -9.82
CA MET A 87 -7.14 2.69 -10.18
C MET A 87 -7.57 4.04 -10.76
N ALA A 88 -7.07 5.16 -10.22
CA ALA A 88 -7.31 6.49 -10.78
C ALA A 88 -6.74 6.60 -12.21
N LEU A 89 -5.54 6.07 -12.45
CA LEU A 89 -4.93 6.01 -13.77
C LEU A 89 -5.77 5.18 -14.75
N ASN A 90 -6.22 4.00 -14.34
CA ASN A 90 -7.07 3.15 -15.19
C ASN A 90 -8.39 3.85 -15.54
N ARG A 91 -9.00 4.59 -14.59
CA ARG A 91 -10.20 5.39 -14.84
C ARG A 91 -9.93 6.53 -15.82
N ALA A 92 -8.79 7.22 -15.68
CA ALA A 92 -8.39 8.30 -16.59
C ALA A 92 -8.17 7.78 -18.02
N GLU A 93 -7.47 6.66 -18.18
CA GLU A 93 -7.28 6.03 -19.49
C GLU A 93 -8.61 5.59 -20.11
N TYR A 94 -9.51 5.02 -19.30
CA TYR A 94 -10.85 4.67 -19.78
C TYR A 94 -11.66 5.90 -20.23
N ALA A 95 -11.63 6.99 -19.45
CA ALA A 95 -12.29 8.24 -19.81
C ALA A 95 -11.72 8.82 -21.11
N LYS A 96 -10.40 8.78 -21.30
CA LYS A 96 -9.73 9.19 -22.54
C LYS A 96 -10.19 8.39 -23.74
N VAL A 97 -10.31 7.07 -23.62
CA VAL A 97 -10.84 6.20 -24.70
C VAL A 97 -12.27 6.61 -25.06
N LYS A 98 -13.15 6.77 -24.05
CA LYS A 98 -14.54 7.17 -24.28
C LYS A 98 -14.70 8.56 -24.87
N LEU A 99 -13.87 9.52 -24.46
CA LEU A 99 -13.83 10.84 -25.08
C LEU A 99 -13.37 10.78 -26.54
N GLY A 100 -12.40 9.91 -26.87
CA GLY A 100 -11.96 9.70 -28.25
C GLY A 100 -13.05 9.08 -29.13
N GLU A 101 -13.81 8.10 -28.62
CA GLU A 101 -14.97 7.53 -29.31
C GLU A 101 -16.05 8.59 -29.57
N LEU A 102 -16.33 9.43 -28.57
CA LEU A 102 -17.31 10.51 -28.68
C LEU A 102 -16.86 11.56 -29.71
N GLY A 103 -15.59 11.97 -29.67
CA GLY A 103 -15.02 12.93 -30.61
C GLY A 103 -15.18 12.50 -32.07
N ARG A 104 -14.83 11.24 -32.39
CA ARG A 104 -15.05 10.66 -33.73
C ARG A 104 -16.52 10.66 -34.13
N THR A 105 -17.42 10.37 -33.19
CA THR A 105 -18.87 10.38 -33.46
C THR A 105 -19.33 11.79 -33.83
N CYS A 106 -18.87 12.80 -33.09
CA CYS A 106 -19.18 14.20 -33.38
C CYS A 106 -18.65 14.64 -34.76
N GLU A 107 -17.43 14.26 -35.14
CA GLU A 107 -16.84 14.54 -36.45
C GLU A 107 -17.71 13.97 -37.59
N VAL A 108 -18.07 12.68 -37.49
CA VAL A 108 -18.93 12.02 -38.48
C VAL A 108 -20.29 12.71 -38.62
N MET A 109 -20.91 13.09 -37.49
CA MET A 109 -22.20 13.80 -37.52
C MET A 109 -22.06 15.18 -38.19
N LEU A 110 -20.96 15.88 -37.95
CA LEU A 110 -20.69 17.19 -38.56
C LEU A 110 -20.50 17.08 -40.07
N GLU A 111 -19.72 16.10 -40.52
CA GLU A 111 -19.50 15.81 -41.94
C GLU A 111 -20.79 15.44 -42.65
N GLN A 112 -21.63 14.59 -42.03
CA GLN A 112 -22.94 14.23 -42.57
C GLN A 112 -23.87 15.45 -42.70
N GLN A 113 -23.85 16.35 -41.71
CA GLN A 113 -24.64 17.58 -41.76
C GLN A 113 -24.20 18.51 -42.90
N GLN A 114 -22.89 18.65 -43.12
CA GLN A 114 -22.36 19.46 -44.22
C GLN A 114 -22.72 18.85 -45.60
N GLN A 115 -22.61 17.53 -45.75
CA GLN A 115 -23.00 16.85 -46.99
C GLN A 115 -24.49 17.03 -47.31
N GLN A 116 -25.36 16.94 -46.29
CA GLN A 116 -26.80 17.18 -46.47
C GLN A 116 -27.09 18.62 -46.92
N GLN A 117 -26.41 19.62 -46.36
CA GLN A 117 -26.58 21.01 -46.79
C GLN A 117 -26.13 21.24 -48.24
N GLN A 118 -25.01 20.65 -48.66
CA GLN A 118 -24.53 20.75 -50.05
C GLN A 118 -25.51 20.10 -51.04
N GLN A 119 -26.06 18.92 -50.70
CA GLN A 119 -27.05 18.25 -51.56
C GLN A 119 -28.33 19.08 -51.70
N GLN A 120 -28.82 19.71 -50.63
CA GLN A 120 -30.00 20.58 -50.71
C GLN A 120 -29.75 21.82 -51.59
N GLN A 121 -28.57 22.45 -51.51
CA GLN A 121 -28.25 23.59 -52.38
C GLN A 121 -28.17 23.19 -53.86
N GLN A 122 -27.58 22.03 -54.20
CA GLN A 122 -27.51 21.57 -55.58
C GLN A 122 -28.91 21.29 -56.16
N GLN A 123 -29.82 20.69 -55.37
CA GLN A 123 -31.20 20.46 -55.82
C GLN A 123 -31.96 21.76 -56.08
N GLN A 124 -31.80 22.78 -55.24
CA GLN A 124 -32.42 24.09 -55.47
C GLN A 124 -31.90 24.78 -56.74
N GLN A 125 -30.60 24.71 -57.01
CA GLN A 125 -30.03 25.28 -58.23
C GLN A 125 -30.54 24.58 -59.49
N GLN A 126 -30.66 23.24 -59.48
CA GLN A 126 -31.21 22.51 -60.62
C GLN A 126 -32.68 22.87 -60.88
N GLN A 127 -33.50 23.04 -59.83
CA GLN A 127 -34.89 23.47 -59.99
C GLN A 127 -35.01 24.88 -60.58
N GLN A 128 -34.16 25.83 -60.15
CA GLN A 128 -34.15 27.18 -60.73
C GLN A 128 -33.74 27.19 -62.20
N GLN A 129 -32.74 26.39 -62.59
CA GLN A 129 -32.34 26.29 -64.00
C GLN A 129 -33.44 25.69 -64.88
N GLN A 130 -34.18 24.69 -64.39
CA GLN A 130 -35.30 24.12 -65.14
C GLN A 130 -36.45 25.11 -65.33
N GLN A 131 -36.74 25.97 -64.35
CA GLN A 131 -37.78 27.00 -64.50
C GLN A 131 -37.38 28.09 -65.51
N GLN A 132 -36.10 28.46 -65.59
CA GLN A 132 -35.64 29.47 -66.57
C GLN A 132 -35.66 28.96 -68.02
N GLN A 133 -35.57 27.65 -68.26
CA GLN A 133 -35.66 27.09 -69.61
C GLN A 133 -37.09 26.96 -70.14
N GLN A 134 -38.10 27.13 -69.29
CA GLN A 134 -39.52 27.01 -69.65
C GLN A 134 -40.21 28.37 -69.88
N THR A 135 -39.49 29.49 -69.72
CA THR A 135 -39.99 30.86 -69.99
C THR A 135 -39.32 31.42 -71.24
#